data_AF-A0A9R1DUD5-F1
#
_entry.id   AF-A0A9R1DUD5-F1
#
_cell.length_a   1.000
_cell.length_b   1.000
_cell.length_c   1.000
_cell.angle_alpha   90.00
_cell.angle_beta   90.00
_cell.angle_gamma   90.00
#
_symmetry.space_group_name_H-M   'P 1'
#
loop_
_entity.id
_entity.type
_entity.pdbx_description
1 polymer ?
#
loop_
_entity_poly.entity_id
_entity_poly.type
_entity_poly.pdbx_seq_one_letter_code
_entity_poly.pdbx_strand_id
1 'polypeptide(L)'
;MLIYWPKTDCDIWVDLDKLPIIPPCYFLVPRETQRMVDHMYYTTGTTITWEEMEEVIRFLDVIEDGVRHYHSGTTIGPYVPLAHILNMRNINKKYLKIPRPCVPPQMPANGDMQIIVHDKTNFTGTYSTSADDGCVFINGWKHLLETYHIEIGDRLIAVLHHGPRGPFLFLTSIFDGVLEYHKT
;
A
#
# COMPACT_ATOMS: atom_id res chain seq x y z
N MET A 1 -5.29 -21.29 -25.48
CA MET A 1 -5.44 -22.69 -25.03
C MET A 1 -6.78 -22.80 -24.32
N LEU A 2 -7.72 -23.58 -24.84
CA LEU A 2 -9.08 -23.71 -24.30
C LEU A 2 -9.12 -24.81 -23.23
N ILE A 3 -9.64 -24.49 -22.05
CA ILE A 3 -9.97 -25.49 -21.02
C ILE A 3 -11.50 -25.58 -20.96
N TYR A 4 -12.04 -26.79 -21.14
CA TYR A 4 -13.48 -27.07 -21.08
C TYR A 4 -13.85 -27.63 -19.70
N TRP A 5 -14.88 -27.09 -19.07
CA TRP A 5 -15.58 -27.73 -17.94
C TRP A 5 -17.11 -27.63 -18.16
N PRO A 6 -17.91 -28.68 -17.83
CA PRO A 6 -19.26 -28.79 -18.35
C PRO A 6 -20.30 -27.91 -17.62
N LYS A 7 -21.12 -27.24 -18.43
CA LYS A 7 -22.51 -26.78 -18.23
C LYS A 7 -22.86 -26.09 -16.91
N THR A 8 -22.52 -24.81 -16.85
CA THR A 8 -23.46 -23.73 -16.53
C THR A 8 -23.06 -22.53 -17.38
N ASP A 9 -23.88 -22.16 -18.36
CA ASP A 9 -23.65 -21.05 -19.29
C ASP A 9 -23.71 -19.70 -18.56
N CYS A 10 -22.62 -19.34 -17.90
CA CYS A 10 -22.19 -17.96 -17.82
C CYS A 10 -20.86 -17.89 -18.54
N ASP A 11 -20.88 -17.44 -19.79
CA ASP A 11 -19.66 -17.08 -20.51
C ASP A 11 -19.01 -15.93 -19.74
N ILE A 12 -18.02 -16.27 -18.90
CA ILE A 12 -17.17 -15.29 -18.23
C ILE A 12 -16.15 -14.84 -19.27
N TRP A 13 -16.36 -13.67 -19.85
CA TRP A 13 -15.38 -13.02 -20.69
C TRP A 13 -14.22 -12.52 -19.82
N VAL A 14 -13.12 -13.25 -19.83
CA VAL A 14 -11.88 -12.87 -19.15
C VAL A 14 -10.93 -12.27 -20.18
N ASP A 15 -10.60 -11.00 -20.01
CA ASP A 15 -9.55 -10.32 -20.79
C ASP A 15 -8.19 -10.90 -20.36
N LEU A 16 -7.66 -11.86 -21.14
CA LEU A 16 -6.42 -12.57 -20.84
C LEU A 16 -5.19 -11.64 -20.79
N ASP A 17 -5.25 -10.48 -21.46
CA ASP A 17 -4.20 -9.47 -21.48
C ASP A 17 -4.24 -8.56 -20.23
N LYS A 18 -5.32 -8.65 -19.43
CA LYS A 18 -5.49 -7.95 -18.15
C LYS A 18 -5.71 -8.89 -16.97
N LEU A 19 -5.44 -10.19 -17.14
CA LEU A 19 -5.51 -11.09 -16.00
C LEU A 19 -4.49 -10.63 -14.95
N PRO A 20 -4.90 -10.28 -13.73
CA PRO A 20 -3.94 -10.14 -12.65
C PRO A 20 -3.25 -11.50 -12.56
N ILE A 21 -1.96 -11.52 -12.86
CA ILE A 21 -1.17 -12.73 -12.70
C ILE A 21 -1.04 -12.85 -11.17
N ILE A 22 -1.92 -13.64 -10.55
CA ILE A 22 -2.00 -13.85 -9.10
C ILE A 22 -1.11 -15.04 -8.70
N PRO A 23 -0.04 -14.83 -7.93
CA PRO A 23 0.89 -15.89 -7.54
C PRO A 23 0.24 -16.93 -6.62
N PRO A 24 0.72 -18.19 -6.61
CA PRO A 24 0.17 -19.26 -5.77
C PRO A 24 0.03 -18.91 -4.29
N CYS A 25 0.93 -18.07 -3.75
CA CYS A 25 0.89 -17.64 -2.35
C CYS A 25 -0.40 -16.89 -1.98
N TYR A 26 -1.06 -16.24 -2.94
CA TYR A 26 -2.37 -15.59 -2.74
C TYR A 26 -3.42 -16.56 -2.20
N PHE A 27 -3.43 -17.82 -2.67
CA PHE A 27 -4.42 -18.80 -2.23
C PHE A 27 -4.13 -19.38 -0.84
N LEU A 28 -2.95 -19.09 -0.28
CA LEU A 28 -2.50 -19.60 1.00
C LEU A 28 -2.66 -18.56 2.13
N VAL A 29 -2.78 -17.27 1.79
CA VAL A 29 -2.97 -16.20 2.78
C VAL A 29 -4.43 -16.11 3.25
N PRO A 30 -4.70 -15.52 4.44
CA PRO A 30 -6.05 -15.28 4.94
C PRO A 30 -6.91 -14.45 4.00
N ARG A 31 -8.24 -14.58 4.16
CA ARG A 31 -9.22 -13.86 3.32
C ARG A 31 -9.06 -12.34 3.38
N GLU A 32 -8.59 -11.78 4.49
CA GLU A 32 -8.39 -10.34 4.58
C GLU A 32 -7.21 -9.89 3.73
N THR A 33 -6.10 -10.63 3.74
CA THR A 33 -4.97 -10.40 2.83
C THR A 33 -5.40 -10.52 1.36
N GLN A 34 -6.20 -11.54 1.01
CA GLN A 34 -6.77 -11.68 -0.34
C GLN A 34 -7.61 -10.46 -0.73
N ARG A 35 -8.48 -9.98 0.17
CA ARG A 35 -9.28 -8.77 -0.06
C ARG A 35 -8.42 -7.54 -0.28
N MET A 36 -7.33 -7.38 0.49
CA MET A 36 -6.41 -6.26 0.31
C MET A 36 -5.76 -6.29 -1.08
N VAL A 37 -5.34 -7.47 -1.54
CA VAL A 37 -4.79 -7.68 -2.90
C VAL A 37 -5.84 -7.36 -3.97
N ASP A 38 -7.06 -7.87 -3.83
CA ASP A 38 -8.14 -7.68 -4.80
C ASP A 38 -8.56 -6.20 -4.96
N HIS A 39 -8.41 -5.42 -3.89
CA HIS A 39 -8.83 -4.02 -3.84
C HIS A 39 -7.66 -3.04 -3.92
N MET A 40 -6.46 -3.48 -4.33
CA MET A 40 -5.33 -2.59 -4.47
C MET A 40 -5.63 -1.43 -5.42
N TYR A 41 -5.25 -0.23 -4.99
CA TYR A 41 -5.32 0.97 -5.81
C TYR A 41 -3.98 1.20 -6.50
N TYR A 42 -4.01 1.30 -7.82
CA TYR A 42 -2.83 1.58 -8.64
C TYR A 42 -2.87 3.05 -9.09
N THR A 43 -1.81 3.80 -8.82
CA THR A 43 -1.67 5.10 -9.48
C THR A 43 -1.33 4.92 -10.96
N THR A 44 -1.66 5.93 -11.77
CA THR A 44 -1.42 5.90 -13.22
C THR A 44 0.04 5.54 -13.54
N GLY A 45 0.22 4.53 -14.39
CA GLY A 45 1.54 4.04 -14.81
C GLY A 45 2.21 3.06 -13.84
N THR A 46 1.64 2.81 -12.66
CA THR A 46 2.14 1.76 -11.76
C THR A 46 1.69 0.40 -12.28
N THR A 47 2.65 -0.49 -12.50
CA THR A 47 2.44 -1.91 -12.73
C THR A 47 3.21 -2.72 -11.68
N ILE A 48 2.73 -3.94 -11.41
CA ILE A 48 3.38 -4.90 -10.52
C ILE A 48 3.54 -6.19 -11.32
N THR A 49 4.75 -6.74 -11.37
CA THR A 49 5.01 -8.04 -12.00
C THR A 49 4.55 -9.18 -11.11
N TRP A 50 4.58 -10.40 -11.63
CA TRP A 50 4.25 -11.59 -10.85
C TRP A 50 5.17 -11.75 -9.62
N GLU A 51 6.49 -11.63 -9.83
CA GLU A 51 7.50 -11.80 -8.78
C GLU A 51 7.34 -10.73 -7.69
N GLU A 52 7.05 -9.49 -8.11
CA GLU A 52 6.78 -8.38 -7.21
C GLU A 52 5.50 -8.58 -6.40
N MET A 53 4.47 -9.19 -7.00
CA MET A 53 3.21 -9.48 -6.30
C MET A 53 3.42 -10.45 -5.13
N GLU A 54 4.38 -11.37 -5.22
CA GLU A 54 4.72 -12.26 -4.09
C GLU A 54 5.21 -11.46 -2.87
N GLU A 55 6.03 -10.42 -3.09
CA GLU A 55 6.48 -9.52 -2.01
C GLU A 55 5.34 -8.64 -1.47
N VAL A 56 4.48 -8.15 -2.36
CA VAL A 56 3.29 -7.41 -1.94
C VAL A 56 2.40 -8.24 -1.04
N ILE A 57 2.12 -9.49 -1.41
CA ILE A 57 1.29 -10.40 -0.61
C ILE A 57 1.95 -10.66 0.75
N ARG A 58 3.26 -10.92 0.79
CA ARG A 58 4.00 -11.09 2.05
C ARG A 58 3.88 -9.87 2.96
N PHE A 59 4.01 -8.67 2.41
CA PHE A 59 3.84 -7.44 3.18
C PHE A 59 2.42 -7.24 3.71
N LEU A 60 1.41 -7.48 2.87
CA LEU A 60 0.01 -7.32 3.27
C LEU A 60 -0.39 -8.33 4.35
N ASP A 61 0.16 -9.54 4.30
CA ASP A 61 -0.14 -10.60 5.26
C ASP A 61 0.30 -10.27 6.69
N VAL A 62 1.32 -9.42 6.86
CA VAL A 62 1.83 -9.01 8.17
C VAL A 62 1.24 -7.70 8.69
N ILE A 63 0.30 -7.07 7.99
CA ILE A 63 -0.29 -5.79 8.40
C ILE A 63 -1.05 -5.92 9.73
N GLU A 64 -1.80 -7.00 9.94
CA GLU A 64 -2.50 -7.23 11.21
C GLU A 64 -1.52 -7.40 12.37
N ASP A 65 -0.38 -8.05 12.13
CA ASP A 65 0.69 -8.19 13.11
C ASP A 65 1.32 -6.84 13.45
N GLY A 66 1.56 -6.00 12.44
CA GLY A 66 1.99 -4.61 12.62
C GLY A 66 0.99 -3.82 13.48
N VAL A 67 -0.29 -3.84 13.12
CA VAL A 67 -1.37 -3.17 13.88
C VAL A 67 -1.38 -3.61 15.36
N ARG A 68 -1.20 -4.91 15.62
CA ARG A 68 -1.08 -5.44 16.99
C ARG A 68 0.19 -4.97 17.70
N HIS A 69 1.34 -5.05 17.03
CA HIS A 69 2.64 -4.65 17.57
C HIS A 69 2.65 -3.18 18.00
N TYR A 70 2.12 -2.30 17.16
CA TYR A 70 2.04 -0.86 17.44
C TYR A 70 0.84 -0.48 18.33
N HIS A 71 0.04 -1.46 18.73
CA HIS A 71 -1.15 -1.27 19.56
C HIS A 71 -2.10 -0.21 18.98
N SER A 72 -2.18 -0.08 17.65
CA SER A 72 -2.94 1.00 17.00
C SER A 72 -4.45 0.84 17.16
N GLY A 73 -4.89 -0.37 17.51
CA GLY A 73 -6.27 -0.78 17.67
C GLY A 73 -6.92 -1.14 16.33
N THR A 74 -8.23 -1.37 16.32
CA THR A 74 -8.93 -1.80 15.10
C THR A 74 -9.28 -0.62 14.21
N THR A 75 -9.08 -0.77 12.91
CA THR A 75 -9.54 0.22 11.92
C THR A 75 -11.04 0.08 11.66
N ILE A 76 -11.68 1.18 11.28
CA ILE A 76 -13.07 1.15 10.83
C ILE A 76 -13.07 0.98 9.30
N GLY A 77 -13.55 -0.16 8.81
CA GLY A 77 -13.66 -0.47 7.38
C GLY A 77 -12.49 -1.27 6.81
N PRO A 78 -12.58 -1.70 5.54
CA PRO A 78 -11.55 -2.50 4.89
C PRO A 78 -10.32 -1.66 4.51
N TYR A 79 -9.17 -2.29 4.42
CA TYR A 79 -7.98 -1.66 3.85
C TYR A 79 -8.04 -1.65 2.32
N VAL A 80 -7.48 -0.58 1.76
CA VAL A 80 -7.25 -0.43 0.32
C VAL A 80 -5.78 -0.04 0.15
N PRO A 81 -4.89 -1.00 -0.12
CA PRO A 81 -3.47 -0.71 -0.31
C PRO A 81 -3.24 0.17 -1.54
N LEU A 82 -2.20 0.98 -1.49
CA LEU A 82 -1.77 1.86 -2.58
C LEU A 82 -0.48 1.31 -3.19
N ALA A 83 -0.53 0.94 -4.47
CA ALA A 83 0.63 0.70 -5.30
C ALA A 83 1.02 1.98 -6.05
N HIS A 84 2.22 2.49 -5.77
CA HIS A 84 2.65 3.78 -6.29
C HIS A 84 4.07 3.77 -6.83
N ILE A 85 4.25 4.30 -8.04
CA ILE A 85 5.55 4.68 -8.59
C ILE A 85 5.84 6.14 -8.23
N LEU A 86 7.00 6.37 -7.61
CA LEU A 86 7.42 7.69 -7.19
C LEU A 86 7.86 8.52 -8.38
N ASN A 87 7.37 9.76 -8.42
CA ASN A 87 7.65 10.73 -9.47
C ASN A 87 8.24 12.02 -8.91
N MET A 88 8.58 12.94 -9.80
CA MET A 88 9.12 14.26 -9.47
C MET A 88 8.32 15.01 -8.40
N ARG A 89 6.99 14.86 -8.34
CA ARG A 89 6.19 15.52 -7.30
C ARG A 89 6.47 14.94 -5.92
N ASN A 90 6.59 13.63 -5.80
CA ASN A 90 6.90 12.97 -4.52
C ASN A 90 8.26 13.44 -3.98
N ILE A 91 9.25 13.54 -4.87
CA ILE A 91 10.63 13.88 -4.50
C ILE A 91 10.80 15.39 -4.28
N ASN A 92 10.33 16.23 -5.21
CA ASN A 92 10.57 17.68 -5.13
C ASN A 92 9.61 18.38 -4.16
N LYS A 93 8.33 17.97 -4.14
CA LYS A 93 7.36 18.54 -3.21
C LYS A 93 7.36 17.84 -1.84
N LYS A 94 8.11 16.74 -1.72
CA LYS A 94 8.38 16.05 -0.44
C LYS A 94 7.11 15.64 0.29
N TYR A 95 6.14 15.11 -0.45
CA TYR A 95 4.94 14.51 0.11
C TYR A 95 4.53 13.25 -0.67
N LEU A 96 3.89 12.31 0.02
CA LEU A 96 3.14 11.22 -0.60
C LEU A 96 1.66 11.59 -0.63
N LYS A 97 1.00 11.44 -1.79
CA LYS A 97 -0.45 11.65 -1.93
C LYS A 97 -1.16 10.30 -1.88
N ILE A 98 -1.94 10.07 -0.84
CA ILE A 98 -2.81 8.91 -0.67
C ILE A 98 -4.18 9.22 -1.30
N PRO A 99 -4.60 8.47 -2.34
CA PRO A 99 -5.90 8.65 -2.99
C PRO A 99 -7.06 8.40 -2.03
N ARG A 100 -8.18 9.12 -2.21
CA ARG A 100 -9.37 8.99 -1.35
C ARG A 100 -9.87 7.55 -1.14
N PRO A 101 -9.86 6.64 -2.13
CA PRO A 101 -10.23 5.24 -1.91
C PRO A 101 -9.35 4.52 -0.89
N CYS A 102 -8.09 4.93 -0.74
CA CYS A 102 -7.14 4.38 0.21
C CYS A 102 -7.20 5.05 1.60
N VAL A 103 -8.07 6.05 1.78
CA VAL A 103 -8.20 6.79 3.05
C VAL A 103 -9.29 6.14 3.91
N PRO A 104 -8.96 5.66 5.13
CA PRO A 104 -9.93 5.10 6.04
C PRO A 104 -11.09 6.07 6.34
N PRO A 105 -12.32 5.55 6.50
CA PRO A 105 -13.43 6.32 7.03
C PRO A 105 -13.10 7.01 8.35
N GLN A 106 -13.71 8.18 8.58
CA GLN A 106 -13.64 8.92 9.85
C GLN A 106 -12.24 9.36 10.27
N MET A 107 -11.25 9.30 9.37
CA MET A 107 -9.95 9.91 9.61
C MET A 107 -10.11 11.45 9.70
N PRO A 108 -9.53 12.11 10.72
CA PRO A 108 -9.57 13.56 10.84
C PRO A 108 -8.99 14.29 9.62
N ALA A 109 -9.34 15.56 9.45
CA ALA A 109 -8.86 16.34 8.29
C ALA A 109 -7.34 16.60 8.33
N ASN A 110 -6.72 16.59 9.50
CA ASN A 110 -5.28 16.73 9.68
C ASN A 110 -4.88 16.14 11.05
N GLY A 111 -3.58 15.93 11.23
CA GLY A 111 -3.02 15.50 12.51
C GLY A 111 -1.63 14.92 12.38
N ASP A 112 -1.16 14.33 13.47
CA ASP A 112 0.08 13.58 13.52
C ASP A 112 -0.13 12.15 12.98
N MET A 113 0.94 11.56 12.48
CA MET A 113 0.95 10.20 11.93
C MET A 113 2.25 9.49 12.26
N GLN A 114 2.16 8.18 12.48
CA GLN A 114 3.32 7.30 12.48
C GLN A 114 3.49 6.65 11.11
N ILE A 115 4.72 6.68 10.57
CA ILE A 115 5.09 6.02 9.32
C ILE A 115 6.00 4.86 9.67
N ILE A 116 5.60 3.67 9.28
CA ILE A 116 6.24 2.41 9.62
C ILE A 116 6.82 1.80 8.35
N VAL A 117 8.15 1.68 8.28
CA VAL A 117 8.85 1.10 7.13
C VAL A 117 9.34 -0.29 7.47
N HIS A 118 8.92 -1.31 6.69
CA HIS A 118 9.31 -2.72 6.84
C HIS A 118 9.36 -3.19 8.30
N ASP A 119 8.33 -2.88 9.11
CA ASP A 119 8.21 -3.27 10.53
C ASP A 119 9.27 -2.77 11.55
N LYS A 120 10.33 -2.07 11.11
CA LYS A 120 11.49 -1.74 11.97
C LYS A 120 11.64 -0.27 12.27
N THR A 121 11.31 0.59 11.32
CA THR A 121 11.66 2.01 11.42
C THR A 121 10.41 2.87 11.50
N ASN A 122 10.32 3.60 12.61
CA ASN A 122 9.21 4.47 12.90
C ASN A 122 9.63 5.92 12.68
N PHE A 123 8.94 6.59 11.77
CA PHE A 123 9.03 8.03 11.61
C PHE A 123 7.75 8.67 12.14
N THR A 124 7.87 9.88 12.66
CA THR A 124 6.72 10.72 12.96
C THR A 124 6.58 11.77 11.88
N GLY A 125 5.38 11.93 11.36
CA GLY A 125 5.03 12.97 10.40
C GLY A 125 3.70 13.60 10.76
N THR A 126 3.23 14.48 9.88
CA THR A 126 1.87 15.01 9.94
C THR A 126 1.17 14.72 8.62
N TYR A 127 -0.14 14.92 8.58
CA TYR A 127 -0.89 14.79 7.34
C TYR A 127 -1.97 15.85 7.22
N SER A 128 -2.42 16.07 5.99
CA SER A 128 -3.56 16.92 5.69
C SER A 128 -4.44 16.29 4.62
N THR A 129 -5.74 16.40 4.80
CA THR A 129 -6.75 15.95 3.86
C THR A 129 -7.19 17.12 2.99
N SER A 130 -7.14 16.92 1.68
CA SER A 130 -7.67 17.83 0.68
C SER A 130 -9.18 17.97 0.81
N ALA A 131 -9.69 19.20 0.87
CA ALA A 131 -11.13 19.44 0.84
C ALA A 131 -11.75 19.15 -0.54
N ASP A 132 -10.94 19.25 -1.61
CA ASP A 132 -11.42 19.18 -2.99
C ASP A 132 -11.63 17.74 -3.47
N ASP A 133 -10.68 16.86 -3.16
CA ASP A 133 -10.65 15.48 -3.67
C ASP A 133 -10.54 14.42 -2.55
N GLY A 134 -10.51 14.85 -1.28
CA GLY A 134 -10.42 13.96 -0.13
C GLY A 134 -9.12 13.14 -0.05
N CYS A 135 -8.11 13.48 -0.84
CA CYS A 135 -6.82 12.82 -0.79
C CYS A 135 -6.04 13.28 0.44
N VAL A 136 -5.25 12.37 1.01
CA VAL A 136 -4.38 12.67 2.15
C VAL A 136 -2.96 12.94 1.67
N PHE A 137 -2.36 14.02 2.14
CA PHE A 137 -0.97 14.37 1.89
C PHE A 137 -0.14 14.07 3.14
N ILE A 138 0.89 13.26 2.98
CA ILE A 138 1.81 12.90 4.06
C ILE A 138 2.96 13.90 4.11
N ASN A 139 3.01 14.67 5.18
CA ASN A 139 4.04 15.65 5.48
C ASN A 139 5.08 14.98 6.41
N GLY A 140 6.37 15.09 6.08
CA GLY A 140 7.43 14.33 6.77
C GLY A 140 8.13 13.29 5.90
N TRP A 141 7.67 13.16 4.65
CA TRP A 141 8.28 12.32 3.61
C TRP A 141 9.77 12.60 3.38
N LYS A 142 10.21 13.86 3.56
CA LYS A 142 11.62 14.28 3.37
C LYS A 142 12.61 13.39 4.14
N HIS A 143 12.36 13.14 5.41
CA HIS A 143 13.32 12.41 6.24
C HIS A 143 13.42 10.94 5.81
N LEU A 144 12.30 10.36 5.39
CA LEU A 144 12.24 9.02 4.84
C LEU A 144 13.02 8.94 3.50
N LEU A 145 12.82 9.91 2.60
CA LEU A 145 13.58 9.99 1.34
C LEU A 145 15.10 10.04 1.58
N GLU A 146 15.55 10.83 2.56
CA GLU A 146 16.97 10.98 2.90
C GLU A 146 17.55 9.73 3.56
N THR A 147 16.75 9.03 4.39
CA THR A 147 17.21 7.83 5.13
C THR A 147 17.36 6.61 4.23
N TYR A 148 16.47 6.45 3.25
CA TYR A 148 16.43 5.27 2.38
C TYR A 148 16.89 5.55 0.95
N HIS A 149 17.42 6.74 0.67
CA HIS A 149 17.89 7.11 -0.67
C HIS A 149 16.86 6.85 -1.79
N ILE A 150 15.60 7.13 -1.51
CA ILE A 150 14.50 6.87 -2.44
C ILE A 150 14.58 7.82 -3.64
N GLU A 151 14.47 7.25 -4.83
CA GLU A 151 14.59 7.94 -6.11
C GLU A 151 13.29 7.96 -6.92
N ILE A 152 13.33 8.67 -8.05
CA ILE A 152 12.24 8.67 -9.02
C ILE A 152 12.23 7.31 -9.72
N GLY A 153 11.04 6.70 -9.83
CA GLY A 153 10.87 5.38 -10.42
C GLY A 153 10.79 4.27 -9.40
N ASP A 154 11.21 4.51 -8.16
CA ASP A 154 11.01 3.57 -7.06
C ASP A 154 9.53 3.32 -6.84
N ARG A 155 9.20 2.07 -6.50
CA ARG A 155 7.83 1.62 -6.33
C ARG A 155 7.60 1.15 -4.91
N LEU A 156 6.49 1.59 -4.34
CA LEU A 156 6.10 1.27 -2.97
C LEU A 156 4.69 0.72 -2.88
N ILE A 157 4.46 -0.08 -1.83
CA ILE A 157 3.12 -0.36 -1.32
C ILE A 157 2.94 0.39 -0.01
N ALA A 158 1.80 1.06 0.11
CA ALA A 158 1.39 1.74 1.33
C ALA A 158 0.01 1.27 1.79
N VAL A 159 -0.15 1.04 3.09
CA VAL A 159 -1.43 0.75 3.74
C VAL A 159 -1.66 1.80 4.82
N LEU A 160 -2.72 2.58 4.66
CA LEU A 160 -3.13 3.58 5.63
C LEU A 160 -4.13 2.97 6.62
N HIS A 161 -3.74 2.94 7.89
CA HIS A 161 -4.54 2.49 9.00
C HIS A 161 -4.97 3.69 9.85
N HIS A 162 -6.20 3.67 10.35
CA HIS A 162 -6.69 4.64 11.34
C HIS A 162 -7.41 3.90 12.47
N GLY A 163 -6.80 3.88 13.65
CA GLY A 163 -7.35 3.26 14.85
C GLY A 163 -7.48 4.27 16.00
N PRO A 164 -7.93 3.83 17.19
CA PRO A 164 -8.09 4.70 18.36
C PRO A 164 -6.85 5.50 18.78
N ARG A 165 -5.65 5.05 18.39
CA ARG A 165 -4.39 5.75 18.69
C ARG A 165 -3.92 6.69 17.59
N GLY A 166 -4.75 6.90 16.58
CA GLY A 166 -4.46 7.76 15.44
C GLY A 166 -4.08 6.97 14.18
N PRO A 167 -3.59 7.67 13.15
CA PRO A 167 -3.27 7.07 11.87
C PRO A 167 -1.84 6.55 11.80
N PHE A 168 -1.70 5.42 11.10
CA PHE A 168 -0.45 4.71 10.86
C PHE A 168 -0.33 4.43 9.36
N LEU A 169 0.80 4.79 8.77
CA LEU A 169 1.11 4.48 7.38
C LEU A 169 2.16 3.37 7.37
N PHE A 170 1.72 2.15 7.06
CA PHE A 170 2.63 1.03 6.81
C PHE A 170 3.14 1.11 5.39
N LEU A 171 4.44 0.97 5.19
CA LEU A 171 5.09 1.17 3.90
C LEU A 171 6.20 0.16 3.67
N THR A 172 6.29 -0.32 2.44
CA THR A 172 7.37 -1.18 1.97
C THR A 172 7.72 -0.84 0.52
N SER A 173 8.92 -1.21 0.09
CA SER A 173 9.29 -1.19 -1.32
C SER A 173 8.72 -2.43 -2.00
N ILE A 174 8.36 -2.29 -3.27
CA ILE A 174 8.00 -3.44 -4.12
C ILE A 174 9.24 -4.26 -4.51
N PHE A 175 10.43 -3.67 -4.41
CA PHE A 175 11.72 -4.33 -4.62
C PHE A 175 12.52 -4.46 -3.32
N ASP A 176 13.17 -5.61 -3.13
CA ASP A 176 14.24 -5.76 -2.15
C ASP A 176 15.36 -4.74 -2.44
N GLY A 177 15.85 -4.07 -1.38
CA GLY A 177 16.98 -3.13 -1.46
C GLY A 177 16.65 -1.63 -1.36
N VAL A 178 15.47 -1.17 -1.79
CA VAL A 178 15.18 0.29 -1.85
C VAL A 178 14.95 0.91 -0.47
N LEU A 179 14.44 0.13 0.49
CA LEU A 179 14.26 0.57 1.87
C LEU A 179 15.19 -0.18 2.82
N GLU A 180 16.32 -0.68 2.32
CA GLU A 180 17.38 -1.22 3.18
C GLU A 180 18.12 -0.06 3.86
N TYR A 181 18.24 -0.14 5.17
CA TYR A 181 18.97 0.86 5.95
C TYR A 181 20.46 0.81 5.60
N HIS A 182 20.94 1.78 4.82
CA HIS A 182 22.36 1.96 4.58
C HIS A 182 23.00 2.62 5.80
N LYS A 183 23.75 1.83 6.60
CA LYS A 183 24.68 2.40 7.59
C LYS A 183 25.75 3.18 6.82
N THR A 184 25.73 4.51 6.92
CA THR A 184 26.93 5.35 6.72
C THR A 184 27.90 5.15 7.86
#